data_AF-A0A2S8PUG9-F1
#
_entry.id   AF-A0A2S8PUG9-F1
#
_cell.length_a   1.000
_cell.length_b   1.000
_cell.length_c   1.000
_cell.angle_alpha   90.00
_cell.angle_beta   90.00
_cell.angle_gamma   90.00
#
_symmetry.space_group_name_H-M   'P 1'
#
loop_
_entity.id
_entity.type
_entity.pdbx_description
1 polymer ?
#
loop_
_entity_poly.entity_id
_entity_poly.type
_entity_poly.pdbx_seq_one_letter_code
_entity_poly.pdbx_strand_id
1 'polypeptide(L)' 'MSHNKRIPPYPLRMPQEIREWYEEESDKSGRSLNAEIVKILKDRMNRVIGQRKHAVQ' A
#
# COMPACT_ATOMS: atom_id res chain seq x y z
N MET A 1 9.19 26.22 -5.63
CA MET A 1 7.79 25.73 -5.64
C MET A 1 7.83 24.24 -5.94
N SER A 2 7.36 23.40 -5.00
CA SER A 2 7.35 21.95 -5.20
C SER A 2 6.26 21.59 -6.21
N HIS A 3 6.64 20.97 -7.32
CA HIS A 3 5.69 20.50 -8.33
C HIS A 3 4.92 19.33 -7.71
N ASN A 4 3.76 19.63 -7.12
CA ASN A 4 2.83 18.63 -6.58
C ASN A 4 2.17 17.89 -7.75
N LYS A 5 2.96 17.04 -8.42
CA LYS A 5 2.54 16.25 -9.57
C LYS A 5 1.54 15.22 -9.04
N ARG A 6 0.24 15.50 -9.21
CA ARG A 6 -0.82 14.57 -8.84
C ARG A 6 -0.59 13.26 -9.58
N ILE A 7 -0.33 12.19 -8.84
CA ILE A 7 -0.17 10.85 -9.40
C ILE A 7 -1.58 10.33 -9.70
N PRO A 8 -1.90 9.96 -10.96
CA PRO A 8 -3.20 9.38 -11.27
C PRO A 8 -3.35 8.05 -10.51
N PRO A 9 -4.56 7.71 -10.03
CA PRO A 9 -4.81 6.44 -9.36
C PRO A 9 -4.41 5.25 -10.25
N TYR A 10 -3.80 4.23 -9.65
CA TYR A 10 -3.54 2.98 -10.35
C TYR A 10 -4.84 2.14 -10.38
N PRO A 11 -5.31 1.70 -11.56
CA PRO A 11 -6.56 0.95 -11.68
C PRO A 11 -6.37 -0.49 -11.18
N LEU A 12 -6.51 -0.69 -9.87
CA LEU A 12 -6.45 -1.99 -9.23
C LEU A 12 -7.79 -2.71 -9.37
N ARG A 13 -7.79 -3.91 -9.99
CA ARG A 13 -8.96 -4.79 -10.00
C ARG A 13 -9.00 -5.55 -8.68
N MET A 14 -9.84 -5.09 -7.76
CA MET A 14 -9.98 -5.68 -6.43
C MET A 14 -11.32 -6.42 -6.33
N PRO A 15 -11.33 -7.70 -5.92
CA PRO A 15 -12.56 -8.40 -5.54
C PRO A 15 -13.31 -7.64 -4.45
N GLN A 16 -14.65 -7.70 -4.48
CA GLN A 16 -15.50 -6.92 -3.59
C GLN A 16 -15.23 -7.22 -2.11
N GLU A 17 -15.12 -8.50 -1.74
CA GLU A 17 -14.83 -8.92 -0.36
C GLU A 17 -13.55 -8.31 0.20
N ILE A 18 -12.50 -8.20 -0.63
CA ILE A 18 -11.20 -7.66 -0.22
C ILE A 18 -11.32 -6.14 -0.05
N ARG A 19 -12.07 -5.50 -0.93
CA ARG A 19 -12.28 -4.06 -0.89
C ARG A 19 -13.01 -3.64 0.38
N GLU A 20 -14.13 -4.28 0.68
CA GLU A 20 -14.95 -3.99 1.85
C GLU A 20 -14.12 -4.12 3.13
N TRP A 21 -13.35 -5.21 3.25
CA TRP A 21 -12.47 -5.43 4.39
C TRP A 21 -11.44 -4.31 4.57
N TYR A 22 -10.75 -3.90 3.51
CA TYR A 22 -9.75 -2.83 3.61
C TYR A 22 -10.36 -1.43 3.77
N GLU A 23 -11.58 -1.20 3.28
CA GLU A 23 -12.31 0.05 3.54
C GLU A 23 -12.62 0.18 5.04
N GLU A 24 -13.12 -0.87 5.68
CA GLU A 24 -13.36 -0.90 7.13
C GLU A 24 -12.08 -0.67 7.95
N GLU A 25 -10.97 -1.30 7.57
CA GLU A 25 -9.68 -1.10 8.23
C GLU A 25 -9.14 0.33 8.03
N SER A 26 -9.38 0.92 6.86
CA SER A 26 -9.00 2.30 6.57
C SER A 26 -9.77 3.29 7.44
N ASP A 27 -11.06 3.06 7.65
CA ASP A 27 -11.93 3.87 8.52
C ASP A 27 -11.46 3.81 9.98
N LYS A 28 -11.16 2.61 10.50
CA LYS A 28 -10.63 2.43 11.87
C LYS A 28 -9.29 3.15 12.07
N SER A 29 -8.46 3.22 11.04
CA SER A 29 -7.12 3.79 11.12
C SER A 29 -7.04 5.29 10.78
N GLY A 30 -8.15 5.89 10.35
CA GLY A 30 -8.23 7.28 9.89
C GLY A 30 -7.43 7.56 8.61
N ARG A 31 -7.12 6.52 7.83
CA ARG A 31 -6.38 6.62 6.56
C ARG A 31 -7.34 6.40 5.39
N SER A 32 -6.99 6.94 4.22
CA SER A 32 -7.69 6.52 3.00
C SER A 32 -7.34 5.07 2.65
N LEU A 33 -8.26 4.37 1.98
CA LEU A 33 -8.02 3.04 1.41
C LEU A 33 -6.69 2.98 0.64
N ASN A 34 -6.40 4.00 -0.18
CA ASN A 34 -5.15 4.06 -0.93
C ASN A 34 -3.91 4.12 -0.01
N ALA A 35 -3.97 4.91 1.07
CA ALA A 35 -2.86 5.00 2.01
C ALA A 35 -2.61 3.68 2.74
N GLU A 36 -3.67 2.94 3.09
CA GLU A 36 -3.55 1.62 3.72
C GLU A 36 -2.98 0.57 2.76
N ILE A 37 -3.46 0.53 1.52
CA ILE A 37 -2.90 -0.34 0.47
C ILE A 37 -1.40 -0.04 0.25
N VAL A 38 -1.02 1.23 0.12
CA VAL A 38 0.37 1.63 -0.09
C VAL A 38 1.26 1.21 1.09
N LYS A 39 0.76 1.32 2.33
CA LYS A 39 1.48 0.87 3.53
C LYS A 39 1.78 -0.63 3.46
N ILE A 40 0.79 -1.45 3.14
CA ILE A 40 0.95 -2.91 3.03
C ILE A 40 1.96 -3.28 1.93
N LEU A 41 1.88 -2.61 0.78
CA LEU A 41 2.84 -2.79 -0.31
C LEU A 41 4.27 -2.43 0.12
N LYS A 42 4.45 -1.34 0.86
CA LYS A 42 5.75 -0.93 1.41
C LYS A 42 6.28 -1.92 2.43
N ASP A 43 5.44 -2.40 3.34
CA ASP A 43 5.84 -3.38 4.36
C ASP A 43 6.33 -4.67 3.71
N ARG A 44 5.59 -5.16 2.70
CA ARG A 44 6.02 -6.33 1.91
C ARG A 44 7.32 -6.07 1.15
N MET A 45 7.46 -4.91 0.51
CA MET A 45 8.66 -4.51 -0.21
C MET A 45 9.89 -4.51 0.70
N ASN A 46 9.79 -3.87 1.87
CA ASN A 46 10.87 -3.77 2.85
C ASN A 46 11.28 -5.14 3.37
N ARG A 47 10.32 -6.03 3.65
CA ARG A 47 10.60 -7.41 4.06
C ARG A 47 11.39 -8.18 3.00
N VAL A 48 11.00 -8.08 1.73
CA VAL A 48 11.71 -8.74 0.62
C VAL A 48 13.11 -8.18 0.44
N ILE A 49 13.27 -6.85 0.51
CA ILE A 49 14.60 -6.21 0.42
C ILE A 49 15.50 -6.65 1.57
N GLY A 50 14.99 -6.67 2.81
CA GLY A 50 15.72 -7.17 3.97
C GLY A 50 16.18 -8.62 3.79
N GLN A 51 15.26 -9.51 3.41
CA GLN A 51 15.57 -10.92 3.15
C GLN A 51 16.67 -11.11 2.10
N ARG A 52 16.60 -10.36 0.98
CA ARG A 52 17.62 -10.43 -0.08
C ARG A 52 19.00 -9.96 0.39
N LYS A 53 19.07 -8.93 1.25
CA LYS A 53 20.34 -8.44 1.81
C LYS A 53 21.03 -9.44 2.74
N HIS A 54 20.25 -10.28 3.43
CA HIS A 54 20.78 -11.32 4.32
C HIS A 54 21.12 -12.63 3.61
N ALA A 55 20.56 -12.89 2.43
CA ALA A 55 20.83 -14.12 1.66
C ALA A 55 22.13 -14.08 0.83
N VAL A 56 22.76 -12.91 0.71
CA VAL A 56 23.99 -12.68 -0.08
C VAL A 56 25.20 -12.39 0.82
N GLN A 57 25.02 -12.40 2.16
CA GLN A 57 26.07 -12.25 3.16
C GLN A 57 26.55 -13.60 3.68
#